data_AF-A0A8I1RDG7-F1
#
_entry.id   AF-A0A8I1RDG7-F1
#
_cell.length_a   1.000
_cell.length_b   1.000
_cell.length_c   1.000
_cell.angle_alpha   90.00
_cell.angle_beta   90.00
_cell.angle_gamma   90.00
#
_symmetry.space_group_name_H-M   'P 1'
#
loop_
_entity.id
_entity.type
_entity.pdbx_description
1 polymer ?
#
loop_
_entity_poly.entity_id
_entity_poly.type
_entity_poly.pdbx_seq_one_letter_code
_entity_poly.pdbx_strand_id
1 'polypeptide(L)'
;MSVRSHTRKLKGRAAERTRRTLAKIPGPSTNPATNLLILDVAIRGAALIAGRGMEKALLRTRYQREKAHAIVKGRSIVSSMAATGVARVATRSVPGFLLVTGGLLAKAVVDRSFGRRRSIRQGERQFAEQAEQADGE
;
A
#
# COMPACT_ATOMS: atom_id res chain seq x y z
N MET A 1 -26.08 -16.70 -24.95
CA MET A 1 -25.97 -16.74 -23.47
C MET A 1 -24.84 -15.82 -23.02
N SER A 2 -25.14 -14.79 -22.22
CA SER A 2 -24.19 -13.70 -21.91
C SER A 2 -23.26 -14.04 -20.73
N VAL A 3 -21.95 -14.08 -21.01
CA VAL A 3 -20.82 -14.35 -20.08
C VAL A 3 -20.85 -13.42 -18.83
N ARG A 4 -21.50 -12.26 -18.92
CA ARG A 4 -21.66 -11.31 -17.81
C ARG A 4 -22.53 -11.84 -16.64
N SER A 5 -23.42 -12.80 -16.89
CA SER A 5 -24.31 -13.34 -15.84
C SER A 5 -23.62 -14.35 -14.91
N HIS A 6 -22.69 -15.14 -15.45
CA HIS A 6 -21.96 -16.17 -14.70
C HIS A 6 -20.95 -15.56 -13.71
N THR A 7 -20.23 -14.52 -14.13
CA THR A 7 -19.24 -13.82 -13.29
C THR A 7 -19.88 -13.09 -12.12
N ARG A 8 -21.09 -12.54 -12.28
CA ARG A 8 -21.89 -11.96 -11.18
C ARG A 8 -22.31 -13.01 -10.15
N LYS A 9 -22.80 -14.17 -10.60
CA LYS A 9 -23.20 -15.28 -9.72
C LYS A 9 -22.02 -15.83 -8.89
N LEU A 10 -20.84 -15.94 -9.49
CA LEU A 10 -19.65 -16.46 -8.81
C LEU A 10 -19.10 -15.46 -7.77
N LYS A 11 -19.04 -14.15 -8.08
CA LYS A 11 -18.67 -13.11 -7.11
C LYS A 11 -19.64 -13.06 -5.92
N GLY A 12 -20.94 -13.21 -6.16
CA GLY A 12 -21.96 -13.26 -5.11
C GLY A 12 -21.76 -14.43 -4.16
N ARG A 13 -21.51 -15.64 -4.69
CA ARG A 13 -21.33 -16.85 -3.89
C ARG A 13 -20.08 -16.84 -3.02
N ALA A 14 -18.97 -16.32 -3.54
CA ALA A 14 -17.73 -16.19 -2.77
C ALA A 14 -17.91 -15.19 -1.62
N ALA A 15 -18.45 -14.01 -1.90
CA ALA A 15 -18.73 -12.99 -0.88
C ALA A 15 -19.71 -13.50 0.19
N GLU A 16 -20.72 -14.28 -0.21
CA GLU A 16 -21.71 -14.83 0.70
C GLU A 16 -21.13 -15.93 1.60
N ARG A 17 -20.25 -16.80 1.07
CA ARG A 17 -19.51 -17.77 1.90
C ARG A 17 -18.65 -17.07 2.93
N THR A 18 -17.88 -16.06 2.52
CA THR A 18 -17.04 -15.29 3.45
C THR A 18 -17.89 -14.60 4.53
N ARG A 19 -19.02 -14.00 4.16
CA ARG A 19 -19.97 -13.41 5.13
C ARG A 19 -20.50 -14.45 6.13
N ARG A 20 -20.91 -15.63 5.66
CA ARG A 20 -21.43 -16.70 6.54
C ARG A 20 -20.35 -17.24 7.48
N THR A 21 -19.11 -17.34 7.02
CA THR A 21 -17.99 -17.76 7.88
C THR A 21 -17.67 -16.69 8.92
N LEU A 22 -17.59 -15.42 8.52
CA LEU A 22 -17.33 -14.31 9.44
C LEU A 22 -18.45 -14.12 10.46
N ALA A 23 -19.70 -14.34 10.08
CA ALA A 23 -20.85 -14.25 10.99
C ALA A 23 -20.87 -15.34 12.08
N LYS A 24 -20.13 -16.44 11.89
CA LYS A 24 -20.02 -17.54 12.86
C LYS A 24 -18.90 -17.36 13.88
N ILE A 25 -18.00 -16.40 13.66
CA ILE A 25 -16.89 -16.13 14.58
C ILE A 25 -17.40 -15.11 15.58
N PRO A 26 -17.59 -15.48 16.86
CA PRO A 26 -17.94 -14.51 17.89
C PRO A 26 -16.81 -13.48 17.98
N GLY A 27 -17.17 -12.20 17.85
CA GLY A 27 -16.20 -11.10 17.94
C GLY A 27 -15.75 -10.86 19.39
N PRO A 28 -14.67 -10.10 19.59
CA PRO A 28 -14.12 -9.80 20.92
C PRO A 28 -15.09 -9.03 21.83
N SER A 29 -16.10 -8.36 21.25
CA SER A 29 -17.18 -7.67 21.97
C SER A 29 -18.54 -8.28 21.61
N THR A 30 -19.50 -8.19 22.54
CA THR A 30 -20.91 -8.54 22.28
C THR A 30 -21.61 -7.50 21.38
N ASN A 31 -21.05 -6.29 21.23
CA ASN A 31 -21.59 -5.26 20.35
C ASN A 31 -21.02 -5.39 18.93
N PRO A 32 -21.86 -5.62 17.90
CA PRO A 32 -21.40 -5.78 16.52
C PRO A 32 -20.74 -4.51 15.94
N ALA A 33 -21.19 -3.31 16.32
CA ALA A 33 -20.59 -2.06 15.87
C ALA A 33 -19.15 -1.90 16.41
N THR A 34 -18.93 -2.28 17.67
CA THR A 34 -17.60 -2.28 18.29
C THR A 34 -16.67 -3.27 17.60
N ASN A 35 -17.16 -4.48 17.27
CA ASN A 35 -16.36 -5.47 16.54
C ASN A 35 -15.89 -4.96 15.17
N LEU A 36 -16.77 -4.24 14.45
CA LEU A 36 -16.41 -3.64 13.16
C LEU A 36 -15.34 -2.55 13.30
N LEU A 37 -15.46 -1.70 14.32
CA LEU A 37 -14.43 -0.69 14.62
C LEU A 37 -13.09 -1.33 14.97
N ILE A 38 -13.09 -2.34 15.83
CA ILE A 38 -11.88 -3.08 16.19
C ILE A 38 -11.23 -3.67 14.94
N LEU A 39 -12.02 -4.30 14.07
CA LEU A 39 -11.51 -4.91 12.85
C LEU A 39 -10.96 -3.86 11.87
N ASP A 40 -11.65 -2.74 11.65
CA ASP A 40 -11.17 -1.67 10.76
C ASP A 40 -9.84 -1.09 11.25
N VAL A 41 -9.74 -0.82 12.56
CA VAL A 41 -8.50 -0.33 13.19
C VAL A 41 -7.39 -1.37 13.08
N ALA A 42 -7.69 -2.65 13.36
CA ALA A 42 -6.72 -3.73 13.29
C ALA A 42 -6.18 -3.92 11.87
N ILE A 43 -7.05 -3.95 10.85
CA ILE A 43 -6.64 -4.09 9.45
C ILE A 43 -5.78 -2.90 9.01
N ARG A 44 -6.18 -1.67 9.36
CA ARG A 44 -5.38 -0.47 9.02
C ARG A 44 -4.03 -0.46 9.74
N GLY A 45 -4.01 -0.81 11.02
CA GLY A 45 -2.77 -0.95 11.79
C GLY A 45 -1.84 -1.99 11.19
N ALA A 46 -2.37 -3.17 10.87
CA ALA A 46 -1.62 -4.25 10.24
C ALA A 46 -1.04 -3.82 8.88
N ALA A 47 -1.84 -3.16 8.04
CA ALA A 47 -1.38 -2.66 6.74
C ALA A 47 -0.25 -1.63 6.88
N LEU A 48 -0.35 -0.70 7.84
CA LEU A 48 0.69 0.30 8.09
C LEU A 48 2.00 -0.34 8.57
N ILE A 49 1.92 -1.30 9.50
CA ILE A 49 3.09 -2.02 10.00
C ILE A 49 3.74 -2.83 8.88
N ALA A 50 2.94 -3.58 8.11
CA ALA A 50 3.41 -4.37 6.99
C ALA A 50 4.09 -3.50 5.93
N GLY A 51 3.50 -2.36 5.58
CA GLY A 51 4.07 -1.40 4.65
C GLY A 51 5.44 -0.88 5.09
N ARG A 52 5.56 -0.41 6.34
CA ARG A 52 6.84 0.07 6.91
C ARG A 52 7.88 -1.05 6.99
N GLY A 53 7.46 -2.27 7.32
CA GLY A 53 8.33 -3.44 7.37
C GLY A 53 8.90 -3.78 5.99
N MET A 54 8.05 -3.85 4.97
CA MET A 54 8.45 -4.10 3.59
C MET A 54 9.36 -3.00 3.05
N GLU A 55 9.05 -1.74 3.32
CA GLU A 55 9.89 -0.60 2.90
C GLU A 55 11.31 -0.72 3.47
N LYS A 56 11.43 -0.88 4.79
CA LYS A 56 12.74 -1.04 5.45
C LYS A 56 13.47 -2.29 4.96
N ALA A 57 12.75 -3.40 4.76
CA ALA A 57 13.34 -4.64 4.26
C ALA A 57 13.92 -4.45 2.85
N LEU A 58 13.16 -3.84 1.93
CA LEU A 58 13.61 -3.58 0.56
C LEU A 58 14.81 -2.64 0.54
N LEU A 59 14.82 -1.56 1.31
CA LEU A 59 15.96 -0.64 1.38
C LEU A 59 17.21 -1.32 1.93
N ARG A 60 17.07 -2.19 2.94
CA ARG A 60 18.19 -2.97 3.49
C ARG A 60 18.80 -3.98 2.53
N THR A 61 18.09 -4.39 1.47
CA THR A 61 18.69 -5.25 0.43
C THR A 61 19.69 -4.51 -0.46
N ARG A 62 19.67 -3.17 -0.47
CA ARG A 62 20.47 -2.34 -1.38
C ARG A 62 21.38 -1.34 -0.66
N TYR A 63 21.05 -0.94 0.56
CA TYR A 63 21.78 0.06 1.34
C TYR A 63 22.20 -0.47 2.71
N GLN A 64 23.27 0.12 3.24
CA GLN A 64 23.69 -0.10 4.63
C GLN A 64 22.58 0.31 5.60
N ARG A 65 22.60 -0.26 6.81
CA ARG A 65 21.51 -0.15 7.78
C ARG A 65 21.24 1.30 8.18
N GLU A 66 22.29 2.09 8.31
CA GLU A 66 22.31 3.48 8.71
C GLU A 66 21.68 4.33 7.60
N LYS A 67 22.15 4.19 6.37
CA LYS A 67 21.59 4.87 5.20
C LYS A 67 20.13 4.50 4.96
N ALA A 68 19.78 3.21 5.08
CA ALA A 68 18.39 2.77 4.95
C ALA A 68 17.48 3.38 6.05
N HIS A 69 18.01 3.59 7.25
CA HIS A 69 17.27 4.25 8.32
C HIS A 69 17.07 5.75 8.05
N ALA A 70 18.14 6.43 7.62
CA ALA A 70 18.11 7.85 7.26
C ALA A 70 17.10 8.11 6.12
N ILE A 71 17.11 7.31 5.05
CA ILE A 71 16.15 7.42 3.93
C ILE A 71 14.70 7.39 4.42
N VAL A 72 14.37 6.47 5.35
CA VAL A 72 13.01 6.35 5.87
C VAL A 72 12.65 7.51 6.80
N LYS A 73 13.62 8.00 7.59
CA LYS A 73 13.42 9.10 8.56
C LYS A 73 13.24 10.44 7.85
N GLY A 74 14.10 10.80 6.91
CA GLY A 74 14.05 12.10 6.22
C GLY A 74 13.08 12.14 5.04
N ARG A 75 12.02 11.32 5.08
CA ARG A 75 10.91 11.48 4.13
C ARG A 75 10.15 12.76 4.46
N SER A 76 10.18 13.72 3.53
CA SER A 76 9.50 15.00 3.72
C SER A 76 8.01 14.87 4.07
N ILE A 77 7.52 15.81 4.89
CA ILE A 77 6.11 15.92 5.29
C ILE A 77 5.20 16.02 4.05
N VAL A 78 5.61 16.81 3.06
CA VAL A 78 4.86 16.99 1.80
C VAL A 78 4.72 15.68 1.03
N SER A 79 5.82 14.91 0.90
CA SER A 79 5.80 13.60 0.24
C SER A 79 4.87 12.62 0.98
N SER A 80 4.92 12.63 2.31
CA SER A 80 4.05 11.81 3.15
C SER A 80 2.57 12.18 3.00
N MET A 81 2.24 13.47 2.92
CA MET A 81 0.88 13.95 2.68
C MET A 81 0.37 13.56 1.29
N ALA A 82 1.19 13.75 0.25
CA ALA A 82 0.86 13.35 -1.11
C ALA A 82 0.59 11.84 -1.21
N ALA A 83 1.47 11.02 -0.61
CA ALA A 83 1.30 9.57 -0.54
C ALA A 83 0.00 9.18 0.17
N THR A 84 -0.34 9.86 1.26
CA THR A 84 -1.59 9.63 2.00
C THR A 84 -2.82 10.00 1.16
N GLY A 85 -2.76 11.11 0.42
CA GLY A 85 -3.82 11.53 -0.49
C GLY A 85 -4.08 10.50 -1.59
N VAL A 86 -3.01 10.04 -2.26
CA VAL A 86 -3.09 8.98 -3.29
C VAL A 86 -3.63 7.68 -2.69
N ALA A 87 -3.18 7.28 -1.50
CA ALA A 87 -3.66 6.09 -0.83
C ALA A 87 -5.16 6.17 -0.52
N ARG A 88 -5.68 7.34 -0.10
CA ARG A 88 -7.13 7.52 0.10
C ARG A 88 -7.92 7.39 -1.20
N VAL A 89 -7.44 7.95 -2.30
CA VAL A 89 -8.08 7.80 -3.62
C VAL A 89 -8.09 6.33 -4.04
N ALA A 90 -6.97 5.63 -3.88
CA ALA A 90 -6.85 4.21 -4.22
C ALA A 90 -7.78 3.34 -3.36
N THR A 91 -7.96 3.66 -2.07
CA THR A 91 -8.77 2.84 -1.16
C THR A 91 -10.26 3.16 -1.18
N ARG A 92 -10.68 4.33 -1.69
CA ARG A 92 -12.09 4.73 -1.72
C ARG A 92 -12.94 3.91 -2.70
N SER A 93 -12.32 3.32 -3.73
CA SER A 93 -13.05 2.53 -4.71
C SER A 93 -12.15 1.57 -5.50
N VAL A 94 -12.73 0.48 -6.02
CA VAL A 94 -12.03 -0.46 -6.90
C VAL A 94 -11.52 0.20 -8.19
N PRO A 95 -12.29 1.06 -8.90
CA PRO A 95 -11.76 1.78 -10.06
C PRO A 95 -10.59 2.71 -9.72
N GLY A 96 -10.67 3.43 -8.59
CA GLY A 96 -9.58 4.30 -8.12
C GLY A 96 -8.30 3.52 -7.83
N PHE A 97 -8.43 2.38 -7.16
CA PHE A 97 -7.32 1.45 -6.93
C PHE A 97 -6.67 1.01 -8.25
N LEU A 98 -7.47 0.58 -9.22
CA LEU A 98 -6.98 0.12 -10.52
C LEU A 98 -6.26 1.22 -11.29
N LEU A 99 -6.76 2.45 -11.26
CA LEU A 99 -6.10 3.58 -11.91
C LEU A 99 -4.75 3.89 -11.27
N VAL A 100 -4.70 4.00 -9.93
CA VAL A 100 -3.45 4.32 -9.22
C VAL A 100 -2.43 3.20 -9.40
N THR A 101 -2.81 1.95 -9.10
CA THR A 101 -1.89 0.81 -9.20
C THR A 101 -1.52 0.50 -10.64
N GLY A 102 -2.47 0.57 -11.57
CA GLY A 102 -2.21 0.41 -13.00
C GLY A 102 -1.28 1.48 -13.55
N GLY A 103 -1.47 2.75 -13.16
CA GLY A 103 -0.58 3.85 -13.53
C GLY A 103 0.85 3.67 -13.00
N LEU A 104 1.00 3.23 -11.74
CA LEU A 104 2.31 2.93 -11.16
C LEU A 104 3.00 1.76 -11.86
N LEU A 105 2.28 0.69 -12.18
CA LEU A 105 2.83 -0.46 -12.91
C LEU A 105 3.22 -0.07 -14.34
N ALA A 106 2.39 0.71 -15.03
CA ALA A 106 2.72 1.24 -16.35
C ALA A 106 3.98 2.10 -16.30
N LYS A 107 4.09 3.01 -15.31
CA LYS A 107 5.30 3.82 -15.07
C LYS A 107 6.54 2.94 -14.84
N ALA A 108 6.42 1.88 -14.05
CA ALA A 108 7.53 0.97 -13.78
C ALA A 108 8.03 0.24 -15.05
N VAL A 109 7.11 -0.17 -15.93
CA VAL A 109 7.46 -0.76 -17.23
C VAL A 109 8.19 0.27 -18.11
N VAL A 110 7.67 1.50 -18.19
CA VAL A 110 8.29 2.59 -18.96
C VAL A 110 9.71 2.89 -18.45
N ASP A 111 9.88 3.03 -17.13
CA ASP A 111 11.19 3.32 -16.51
C ASP A 111 12.22 2.21 -16.76
N ARG A 112 11.74 0.97 -16.89
CA ARG A 112 12.58 -0.17 -17.24
C ARG A 112 12.96 -0.18 -18.71
N SER A 113 12.05 0.18 -19.62
CA SER A 113 12.26 0.13 -21.06
C SER A 113 13.11 1.28 -21.61
N PHE A 114 12.94 2.51 -21.11
CA PHE A 114 13.51 3.69 -21.77
C PHE A 114 14.80 4.25 -21.14
N GLY A 115 15.22 3.77 -19.96
CA GLY A 115 16.39 4.39 -19.32
C GLY A 115 16.77 3.88 -17.94
N ARG A 116 17.02 2.57 -17.81
CA ARG A 116 17.40 1.92 -16.53
C ARG A 116 18.49 2.66 -15.75
N ARG A 117 19.57 3.10 -16.40
CA ARG A 117 20.67 3.82 -15.72
C ARG A 117 20.22 5.19 -15.20
N ARG A 118 19.35 5.88 -15.95
CA ARG A 118 18.80 7.19 -15.58
C ARG A 118 17.80 7.05 -14.43
N SER A 119 16.90 6.07 -14.49
CA SER A 119 15.92 5.83 -13.43
C SER A 119 16.59 5.42 -12.12
N ILE A 120 17.62 4.57 -12.17
CA ILE A 120 18.44 4.26 -10.99
C ILE A 120 19.08 5.53 -10.43
N ARG A 121 19.75 6.33 -11.27
CA ARG A 121 20.43 7.56 -10.81
C ARG A 121 19.46 8.58 -10.21
N GLN A 122 18.25 8.70 -10.76
CA GLN A 122 17.20 9.56 -10.20
C GLN A 122 16.71 9.06 -8.85
N GLY A 123 16.46 7.75 -8.72
CA GLY A 123 16.08 7.15 -7.44
C GLY A 123 17.16 7.30 -6.38
N GLU A 124 18.43 7.09 -6.73
CA GLU A 124 19.58 7.28 -5.83
C GLU A 124 19.69 8.73 -5.33
N ARG A 125 19.44 9.72 -6.20
CA ARG A 125 19.42 11.14 -5.82
C ARG A 125 18.30 11.44 -4.83
N GLN A 126 17.08 10.96 -5.10
CA GLN A 126 15.95 11.13 -4.19
C GLN A 126 16.20 10.49 -2.83
N PHE A 127 16.81 9.30 -2.79
CA PHE A 127 17.16 8.65 -1.53
C PHE A 127 18.33 9.34 -0.81
N ALA A 128 19.30 9.91 -1.54
CA ALA A 128 20.34 10.73 -0.92
C ALA A 128 19.74 11.99 -0.27
N GLU A 129 18.89 12.73 -1.00
CA GLU A 129 18.20 13.92 -0.47
C GLU A 129 17.33 13.59 0.76
N GLN A 130 16.65 12.45 0.76
CA GLN A 130 15.89 11.98 1.93
C GLN A 130 16.79 11.60 3.10
N ALA A 131 17.93 10.95 2.85
CA ALA A 131 18.87 10.63 3.91
C ALA A 131 19.47 11.89 4.54
N GLU A 132 19.84 12.88 3.72
CA GLU A 132 20.37 14.17 4.19
C GLU A 132 19.36 14.96 5.02
N GLN A 133 18.08 14.97 4.63
CA GLN A 133 17.00 15.60 5.41
C GLN A 133 16.83 14.96 6.80
N ALA A 134 17.20 13.69 6.97
CA ALA A 134 17.09 12.99 8.24
C ALA A 134 18.13 13.42 9.28
N ASP A 135 19.27 13.93 8.82
CA ASP A 135 20.40 14.35 9.65
C ASP A 135 20.34 15.85 9.99
N GLY A 136 19.56 16.63 9.21
CA GLY A 136 19.27 18.04 9.46
C GLY A 136 18.09 18.32 10.40
N GLU A 137 17.35 17.26 10.80
CA GLU A 137 16.27 17.25 11.80
C GLU A 137 16.67 16.50 13.08
#